data_AF-A0A9D2B8B5-F1
#
_entry.id   AF-A0A9D2B8B5-F1
#
_cell.length_a   1.000
_cell.length_b   1.000
_cell.length_c   1.000
_cell.angle_alpha   90.00
_cell.angle_beta   90.00
_cell.angle_gamma   90.00
#
_symmetry.space_group_name_H-M   'P 1'
#
loop_
_entity.id
_entity.type
_entity.pdbx_description
1 polymer ?
#
loop_
_entity_poly.entity_id
_entity_poly.type
_entity_poly.pdbx_seq_one_letter_code
_entity_poly.pdbx_strand_id
1 'polypeptide(L)'
;MDFLQNYENRSIRTISICFCFLNLTHTEERKLYEIQEKMSEAPFQIRQSYVFGDQTVNATEFYEFRPGFYTKIEAADVRYPAHEALLLAAGMMEKESKTWEEDNTHRNLLVIIGEEPASDPSYEKIKHWICEWKQTPFDLLSL
;
A
#
# COMPACT_ATOMS: atom_id res chain seq x y z
N MET A 1 -17.09 1.51 0.11
CA MET A 1 -16.60 0.28 -0.55
C MET A 1 -15.58 -0.36 0.35
N ASP A 2 -15.69 -1.66 0.59
CA ASP A 2 -14.64 -2.42 1.25
C ASP A 2 -13.76 -3.06 0.17
N PHE A 3 -12.54 -2.56 0.01
CA PHE A 3 -11.64 -3.03 -1.05
C PHE A 3 -11.13 -4.46 -0.79
N LEU A 4 -11.23 -4.94 0.46
CA LEU A 4 -10.80 -6.29 0.85
C LEU A 4 -11.79 -7.37 0.35
N GLN A 5 -13.05 -7.01 0.10
CA GLN A 5 -14.08 -7.92 -0.38
C GLN A 5 -13.75 -8.60 -1.72
N ASN A 6 -12.94 -7.93 -2.56
CA ASN A 6 -12.44 -8.51 -3.82
C ASN A 6 -11.49 -9.70 -3.59
N TYR A 7 -10.88 -9.79 -2.42
CA TYR A 7 -9.91 -10.80 -2.04
C TYR A 7 -10.54 -11.93 -1.21
N GLU A 8 -11.61 -11.66 -0.46
CA GLU A 8 -12.37 -12.67 0.28
C GLU A 8 -13.01 -13.73 -0.63
N ASN A 9 -13.47 -13.32 -1.81
CA ASN A 9 -14.13 -14.20 -2.78
C ASN A 9 -13.16 -15.04 -3.61
N ARG A 10 -11.86 -14.93 -3.34
CA ARG A 10 -10.78 -15.68 -3.99
C ARG A 10 -10.18 -16.61 -2.94
N SER A 11 -9.62 -17.75 -3.33
CA SER A 11 -8.95 -18.70 -2.40
C SER A 11 -7.62 -18.15 -1.84
N ILE A 12 -7.62 -16.89 -1.41
CA ILE A 12 -6.49 -16.13 -0.92
C ILE A 12 -6.32 -16.43 0.57
N ARG A 13 -5.09 -16.65 0.97
CA ARG A 13 -4.70 -16.86 2.37
C ARG A 13 -3.94 -15.68 2.95
N THR A 14 -3.23 -14.96 2.09
CA THR A 14 -2.37 -13.84 2.50
C THR A 14 -2.45 -12.71 1.48
N ILE A 15 -2.49 -11.47 1.96
CA ILE A 15 -2.31 -10.27 1.15
C ILE A 15 -1.20 -9.39 1.74
N SER A 16 -0.26 -8.96 0.91
CA SER A 16 0.69 -7.90 1.26
C SER A 16 0.20 -6.58 0.70
N ILE A 17 0.14 -5.57 1.57
CA ILE A 17 -0.41 -4.25 1.25
C ILE A 17 0.66 -3.19 1.50
N CYS A 18 1.04 -2.46 0.46
CA CYS A 18 1.93 -1.31 0.57
C CYS A 18 1.13 -0.02 0.54
N PHE A 19 1.17 0.74 1.62
CA PHE A 19 0.59 2.07 1.70
C PHE A 19 1.59 3.13 1.26
N CYS A 20 1.30 3.81 0.17
CA CYS A 20 2.06 4.95 -0.35
C CYS A 20 1.35 6.24 0.07
N PHE A 21 1.92 6.97 1.03
CA PHE A 21 1.38 8.26 1.47
C PHE A 21 1.98 9.39 0.63
N LEU A 22 1.12 10.09 -0.13
CA LEU A 22 1.53 11.28 -0.88
C LEU A 22 1.68 12.50 0.04
N ASN A 23 0.85 12.55 1.08
CA ASN A 23 0.92 13.52 2.15
C ASN A 23 0.36 12.88 3.42
N LEU A 24 0.98 13.11 4.57
CA LEU A 24 0.45 12.68 5.86
C LEU A 24 -0.15 13.89 6.56
N THR A 25 -1.49 13.91 6.57
CA THR A 25 -2.25 14.79 7.46
C THR A 25 -3.07 13.94 8.41
N HIS A 26 -3.67 14.56 9.44
CA HIS A 26 -4.62 13.86 10.31
C HIS A 26 -5.77 13.19 9.56
N THR A 27 -6.12 13.69 8.37
CA THR A 27 -7.16 13.06 7.53
C THR A 27 -6.67 11.71 7.00
N GLU A 28 -5.48 11.64 6.42
CA GLU A 28 -4.88 10.41 5.89
C GLU A 28 -4.52 9.42 7.01
N GLU A 29 -4.08 9.91 8.17
CA GLU A 29 -3.90 9.08 9.37
C GLU A 29 -5.21 8.43 9.79
N ARG A 30 -6.31 9.19 9.85
CA ARG A 30 -7.63 8.64 10.18
C ARG A 30 -8.11 7.64 9.14
N LYS A 31 -7.92 7.92 7.85
CA LYS A 31 -8.23 6.97 6.77
C LYS A 31 -7.44 5.67 6.96
N LEU A 32 -6.16 5.74 7.29
CA LEU A 32 -5.35 4.55 7.56
C LEU A 32 -5.93 3.75 8.71
N TYR A 33 -6.30 4.39 9.82
CA TYR A 33 -6.94 3.70 10.96
C TYR A 33 -8.25 3.00 10.57
N GLU A 34 -9.11 3.64 9.80
CA GLU A 34 -10.38 3.07 9.33
C GLU A 34 -10.16 1.87 8.40
N ILE A 35 -9.13 1.94 7.54
CA ILE A 35 -8.74 0.81 6.67
C ILE A 35 -8.21 -0.34 7.52
N GLN A 36 -7.36 -0.03 8.49
CA GLN A 36 -6.72 -0.95 9.40
C GLN A 36 -7.71 -1.67 10.34
N GLU A 37 -8.76 -0.99 10.77
CA GLU A 37 -9.87 -1.60 11.51
C GLU A 37 -10.54 -2.69 10.67
N LYS A 38 -10.87 -2.40 9.41
CA LYS A 38 -11.44 -3.41 8.48
C LYS A 38 -10.49 -4.57 8.22
N MET A 39 -9.19 -4.28 8.08
CA MET A 39 -8.15 -5.31 7.94
C MET A 39 -8.13 -6.29 9.13
N SER A 40 -8.44 -5.83 10.33
CA SER A 40 -8.46 -6.68 11.52
C SER A 40 -9.61 -7.71 11.52
N GLU A 41 -10.65 -7.46 10.73
CA GLU A 41 -11.82 -8.33 10.59
C GLU A 41 -11.70 -9.29 9.39
N ALA A 42 -10.65 -9.14 8.57
CA ALA A 42 -10.47 -9.92 7.36
C ALA A 42 -10.20 -11.42 7.66
N PRO A 43 -10.73 -12.35 6.85
CA PRO A 43 -10.58 -13.79 7.08
C PRO A 43 -9.22 -14.36 6.61
N PHE A 44 -8.28 -13.51 6.22
CA PHE A 44 -6.96 -13.87 5.69
C PHE A 44 -5.85 -13.06 6.36
N GLN A 45 -4.61 -13.52 6.22
CA GLN A 45 -3.45 -12.83 6.79
C GLN A 45 -3.12 -11.57 5.99
N ILE A 46 -2.84 -10.47 6.69
CA ILE A 46 -2.48 -9.19 6.07
C ILE A 46 -1.08 -8.77 6.51
N ARG A 47 -0.18 -8.56 5.54
CA ARG A 47 1.14 -7.97 5.73
C ARG A 47 1.09 -6.51 5.28
N GLN A 48 1.70 -5.61 6.03
CA GLN A 48 1.65 -4.17 5.73
C GLN A 48 3.07 -3.61 5.58
N SER A 49 3.25 -2.77 4.56
CA SER A 49 4.45 -1.93 4.38
C SER A 49 4.04 -0.50 4.12
N TYR A 50 4.94 0.44 4.39
CA TYR A 50 4.66 1.88 4.28
C TYR A 50 5.77 2.60 3.53
N VAL A 51 5.37 3.53 2.67
CA VAL A 51 6.22 4.55 2.07
C VAL A 51 5.65 5.90 2.50
N PHE A 52 6.42 6.64 3.30
CA PHE A 52 6.03 7.96 3.80
C PHE A 52 7.25 8.88 3.96
N GLY A 53 7.15 10.11 3.46
CA GLY A 53 8.22 11.09 3.68
C GLY A 53 9.49 10.65 2.95
N ASP A 54 10.61 10.55 3.66
CA ASP A 54 11.87 9.91 3.23
C ASP A 54 12.07 8.51 3.85
N GLN A 55 11.04 7.98 4.50
CA GLN A 55 11.07 6.72 5.24
C GLN A 55 10.39 5.60 4.46
N THR A 56 11.06 4.44 4.46
CA THR A 56 10.46 3.18 4.02
C THR A 56 10.42 2.24 5.21
N VAL A 57 9.21 1.82 5.61
CA VAL A 57 9.03 0.77 6.60
C VAL A 57 8.81 -0.53 5.83
N ASN A 58 9.85 -1.35 5.77
CA ASN A 58 9.78 -2.67 5.15
C ASN A 58 8.72 -3.53 5.83
N ALA A 59 8.04 -4.37 5.02
CA ALA A 59 7.00 -5.27 5.48
C ALA A 59 7.49 -6.09 6.68
N THR A 60 6.95 -5.79 7.86
CA THR A 60 7.11 -6.65 9.03
C THR A 60 5.91 -7.59 9.00
N GLU A 61 6.15 -8.90 9.14
CA GLU A 61 5.08 -9.89 9.22
C GLU A 61 4.22 -9.63 10.46
N PHE A 62 3.01 -9.09 10.27
CA PHE A 62 2.08 -8.88 11.36
C PHE A 62 1.11 -10.06 11.40
N TYR A 63 1.13 -10.81 12.51
CA TYR A 63 0.19 -11.91 12.77
C TYR A 63 -1.03 -11.45 13.58
N GLU A 64 -0.97 -10.28 14.23
CA GLU A 64 -2.09 -9.65 14.92
C GLU A 64 -2.07 -8.14 14.71
N PHE A 65 -3.20 -7.60 14.22
CA PHE A 65 -3.38 -6.18 13.98
C PHE A 65 -3.97 -5.50 15.22
N ARG A 66 -3.33 -4.45 15.73
CA ARG A 66 -3.87 -3.59 16.81
C ARG A 66 -3.97 -2.15 16.32
N PRO A 67 -5.18 -1.58 16.17
CA PRO A 67 -5.35 -0.16 15.87
C PRO A 67 -4.55 0.71 16.87
N GLY A 68 -3.76 1.67 16.37
CA GLY A 68 -2.99 2.58 17.22
C GLY A 68 -1.61 2.10 17.69
N PHE A 69 -1.19 0.86 17.41
CA PHE A 69 0.09 0.33 17.92
C PHE A 69 1.31 0.65 17.02
N TYR A 70 1.11 0.95 15.73
CA TYR A 70 2.20 1.07 14.75
C TYR A 70 2.20 2.38 13.95
N THR A 71 1.40 3.35 14.37
CA THR A 71 1.20 4.66 13.72
C THR A 71 1.95 5.79 14.41
N LYS A 72 3.17 5.54 14.92
CA LYS A 72 4.13 6.65 15.01
C LYS A 72 4.79 6.82 13.65
N ILE A 73 3.97 7.23 12.68
CA ILE A 73 4.48 7.79 11.43
C ILE A 73 4.91 9.21 11.80
N GLU A 74 6.17 9.38 12.22
CA GLU A 74 6.68 10.70 12.54
C GLU A 74 6.86 11.46 11.22
N ALA A 75 6.26 12.64 11.12
CA ALA A 75 6.40 13.49 9.94
C ALA A 75 7.90 13.69 9.66
N ALA A 76 8.37 13.14 8.53
CA ALA A 76 9.75 13.34 8.12
C ALA A 76 9.98 14.82 7.76
N ASP A 77 11.12 15.36 8.17
CA ASP A 77 11.55 16.72 7.81
C ASP A 77 11.75 16.87 6.30
N VAL A 78 12.01 15.76 5.60
CA VAL A 78 12.17 15.67 4.16
C VAL A 78 11.13 14.71 3.60
N ARG A 79 10.49 15.10 2.49
CA ARG A 79 9.44 14.31 1.84
C ARG A 79 9.86 13.96 0.43
N TYR A 80 9.69 12.69 0.04
CA TYR A 80 9.77 12.31 -1.37
C TYR A 80 8.72 13.09 -2.16
N PRO A 81 9.05 13.56 -3.38
CA PRO A 81 8.05 13.88 -4.38
C PRO A 81 7.09 12.70 -4.57
N ALA A 82 5.81 12.98 -4.83
CA ALA A 82 4.76 11.97 -4.99
C ALA A 82 5.15 10.85 -5.97
N HIS A 83 5.84 11.20 -7.05
CA HIS A 83 6.27 10.24 -8.07
C HIS A 83 7.42 9.33 -7.60
N GLU A 84 8.34 9.84 -6.76
CA GLU A 84 9.40 9.02 -6.14
C GLU A 84 8.82 8.07 -5.10
N ALA A 85 7.89 8.54 -4.27
CA ALA A 85 7.17 7.69 -3.32
C ALA A 85 6.44 6.54 -4.05
N LEU A 86 5.78 6.85 -5.17
CA LEU A 86 5.10 5.85 -5.98
C LEU A 86 6.06 4.84 -6.62
N LEU A 87 7.22 5.27 -7.11
CA LEU A 87 8.28 4.37 -7.61
C LEU A 87 8.80 3.43 -6.54
N LEU A 88 9.06 3.95 -5.33
CA LEU A 88 9.52 3.14 -4.21
C LEU A 88 8.48 2.10 -3.80
N ALA A 89 7.22 2.51 -3.67
CA ALA A 89 6.11 1.60 -3.34
C ALA A 89 5.94 0.51 -4.41
N ALA A 90 6.03 0.87 -5.69
CA ALA A 90 5.97 -0.09 -6.79
C ALA A 90 7.14 -1.08 -6.74
N GLY A 91 8.37 -0.61 -6.50
CA GLY A 91 9.54 -1.47 -6.36
C GLY A 91 9.45 -2.43 -5.17
N MET A 92 8.88 -1.99 -4.05
CA MET A 92 8.61 -2.85 -2.89
C MET A 92 7.62 -3.96 -3.25
N MET A 93 6.52 -3.63 -3.94
CA MET A 93 5.53 -4.62 -4.36
C MET A 93 6.07 -5.57 -5.43
N GLU A 94 6.91 -5.10 -6.34
CA GLU A 94 7.59 -5.98 -7.31
C GLU A 94 8.49 -7.01 -6.62
N LYS A 95 9.23 -6.60 -5.59
CA LYS A 95 10.06 -7.48 -4.78
C LYS A 95 9.23 -8.49 -3.98
N GLU A 96 8.12 -8.04 -3.39
CA GLU A 96 7.20 -8.91 -2.67
C GLU A 96 6.60 -9.95 -3.63
N SER A 97 6.15 -9.55 -4.83
CA SER A 97 5.63 -10.47 -5.84
C SER A 97 6.64 -11.53 -6.27
N LYS A 98 7.91 -11.16 -6.47
CA LYS A 98 8.98 -12.14 -6.76
C LYS A 98 9.19 -13.13 -5.63
N THR A 99 8.98 -12.71 -4.38
CA THR A 99 9.11 -13.58 -3.20
C THR A 99 8.00 -14.64 -3.16
N TRP A 100 6.81 -14.31 -3.67
CA TRP A 100 5.61 -15.15 -3.62
C TRP A 100 5.14 -15.64 -5.00
N GLU A 101 6.00 -15.61 -6.02
CA GLU A 101 5.62 -15.86 -7.42
C GLU A 101 4.95 -17.24 -7.63
N GLU A 102 5.33 -18.23 -6.83
CA GLU A 102 4.78 -19.60 -6.88
C GLU A 102 3.54 -19.79 -5.99
N ASP A 103 3.21 -18.84 -5.11
CA ASP A 103 2.08 -18.93 -4.18
C ASP A 103 0.82 -18.28 -4.76
N ASN A 104 0.00 -19.11 -5.42
CA ASN A 104 -1.28 -18.68 -5.98
C ASN A 104 -2.33 -18.25 -4.94
N THR A 105 -2.06 -18.42 -3.64
CA THR A 105 -2.91 -17.96 -2.53
C THR A 105 -2.45 -16.63 -1.93
N HIS A 106 -1.34 -16.06 -2.42
CA HIS A 106 -0.82 -14.76 -2.04
C HIS A 106 -1.22 -13.67 -3.04
N ARG A 107 -1.56 -12.46 -2.58
CA ARG A 107 -1.79 -11.29 -3.44
C ARG A 107 -1.08 -10.05 -2.92
N ASN A 108 -0.75 -9.15 -3.84
CA ASN A 108 -0.10 -7.89 -3.54
C ASN A 108 -0.99 -6.72 -3.95
N LEU A 109 -1.05 -5.69 -3.12
CA LEU A 109 -1.85 -4.50 -3.33
C LEU A 109 -1.06 -3.25 -2.94
N LEU A 110 -0.94 -2.31 -3.87
CA LEU A 110 -0.44 -0.96 -3.60
C LEU A 110 -1.64 -0.04 -3.36
N VAL A 111 -1.68 0.61 -2.20
CA VAL A 111 -2.70 1.61 -1.85
C VAL A 111 -2.04 2.99 -1.78
N ILE A 112 -2.45 3.89 -2.66
CA ILE A 112 -2.09 5.31 -2.63
C ILE A 112 -3.06 6.01 -1.68
N ILE A 113 -2.54 6.75 -0.70
CA ILE A 113 -3.32 7.52 0.27
C ILE A 113 -2.93 9.00 0.15
N GLY A 114 -3.94 9.85 -0.08
CA GLY A 114 -3.79 11.30 -0.12
C GLY A 114 -4.15 11.91 -1.47
N GLU A 115 -4.16 13.25 -1.53
CA GLU A 115 -4.50 13.97 -2.76
C GLU A 115 -3.40 13.80 -3.82
N GLU A 116 -3.80 13.29 -4.98
CA GLU A 116 -2.90 13.12 -6.11
C GLU A 116 -2.54 14.49 -6.74
N PRO A 117 -1.27 14.71 -7.12
CA PRO A 117 -0.88 15.97 -7.73
C PRO A 117 -1.48 16.12 -9.14
N ALA A 118 -2.54 16.92 -9.25
CA ALA A 118 -3.31 17.14 -10.49
C ALA A 118 -2.52 17.67 -11.70
N SER A 119 -1.23 18.01 -11.53
CA SER A 119 -0.41 18.61 -12.59
C SER A 119 1.07 18.20 -12.52
N ASP A 120 1.41 17.07 -11.88
CA ASP A 120 2.76 16.49 -11.94
C ASP A 120 2.84 15.47 -13.09
N PRO A 121 3.48 15.79 -14.24
CA PRO A 121 3.58 14.88 -15.37
C PRO A 121 4.40 13.63 -15.06
N SER A 122 5.35 13.71 -14.12
CA SER A 122 6.15 12.55 -13.69
C SER A 122 5.29 11.58 -12.90
N TYR A 123 4.46 12.09 -12.00
CA TYR A 123 3.52 11.26 -11.23
C TYR A 123 2.53 10.55 -12.16
N GLU A 124 1.89 11.27 -13.06
CA GLU A 124 0.96 10.69 -14.04
C GLU A 124 1.64 9.64 -14.92
N LYS A 125 2.85 9.92 -15.40
CA LYS A 125 3.63 8.97 -16.20
C LYS A 125 3.94 7.69 -15.43
N ILE A 126 4.32 7.79 -14.15
CA ILE A 126 4.64 6.62 -13.32
C ILE A 126 3.38 5.84 -12.97
N LYS A 127 2.30 6.52 -12.58
CA LYS A 127 1.01 5.89 -12.31
C LYS A 127 0.48 5.16 -13.56
N HIS A 128 0.57 5.81 -14.71
CA HIS A 128 0.21 5.19 -15.99
C HIS A 128 1.10 3.99 -16.31
N TRP A 129 2.41 4.09 -16.08
CA TRP A 129 3.33 2.97 -16.26
C TRP A 129 2.96 1.77 -15.36
N ILE A 130 2.56 2.00 -14.10
CA ILE A 130 2.08 0.96 -13.19
C ILE A 130 0.74 0.36 -13.67
N CYS A 131 -0.18 1.18 -14.17
CA CYS A 131 -1.52 0.76 -14.60
C CYS A 131 -1.57 0.07 -15.97
N GLU A 132 -0.84 0.58 -16.97
CA GLU A 132 -0.89 0.09 -18.35
C GLU A 132 -0.21 -1.26 -18.52
N TRP A 133 0.79 -1.55 -17.68
CA TRP A 133 1.36 -2.87 -17.62
C TRP A 133 0.38 -3.73 -16.82
N LYS A 134 -0.60 -4.35 -17.51
CA LYS A 134 -1.39 -5.49 -17.00
C LYS A 134 -0.53 -6.72 -16.59
N GLN A 135 0.78 -6.52 -16.45
CA GLN A 135 1.79 -7.45 -15.99
C GLN A 135 2.42 -7.01 -14.66
N THR A 136 1.97 -5.90 -14.06
CA THR A 136 2.34 -5.61 -12.68
C THR A 136 1.80 -6.73 -11.80
N PRO A 137 2.65 -7.37 -10.98
CA PRO A 137 2.25 -8.55 -10.22
C PRO A 137 1.50 -8.18 -8.93
N PHE A 138 0.85 -7.00 -8.91
CA PHE A 138 0.13 -6.42 -7.79
C PHE A 138 -1.02 -5.54 -8.29
N ASP A 139 -2.09 -5.45 -7.49
CA ASP A 139 -3.21 -4.54 -7.75
C ASP A 139 -2.87 -3.11 -7.29
N LEU A 140 -3.52 -2.10 -7.87
CA LEU A 140 -3.37 -0.69 -7.49
C LEU A 140 -4.72 -0.09 -7.08
N LEU A 141 -4.74 0.60 -5.94
CA LEU A 141 -5.89 1.35 -5.41
C LEU A 141 -5.45 2.76 -4.98
N SER A 142 -6.29 3.77 -5.20
CA SER A 142 -6.06 5.14 -4.74
C SER A 142 -7.25 5.64 -3.91
N LEU A 143 -6.99 6.27 -2.75
CA LEU A 143 -7.95 6.60 -1.68
C LEU A 143 -7.79 8.02 -1.09
#